data_AF-F6QFJ7-F1
#
_entry.id   AF-F6QFJ7-F1
#
_cell.length_a   1.000
_cell.length_b   1.000
_cell.length_c   1.000
_cell.angle_alpha   90.00
_cell.angle_beta   90.00
_cell.angle_gamma   90.00
#
_symmetry.space_group_name_H-M   'P 1'
#
loop_
_entity.id
_entity.type
_entity.pdbx_description
1 polymer ?
#
loop_
_entity_poly.entity_id
_entity_poly.type
_entity_poly.pdbx_seq_one_letter_code
_entity_poly.pdbx_strand_id
1 'polypeptide(L)'
;MDGQKKHKGVQWLRGGFTHDELLKVWKGLFYCMWMQDKPLLQEELGRTISQLVHAFQTTEAQHLFLQTFWQTMNREWPGIDRLRLDKFYMLMRMVLREALMVLQTQGWDERQTERLLELLTTEILHPDSEAPNGVKSHFIEIFLEELTKVGAHELTADQNLRLIGPFCTIAAQTQDSLVLHNIAQGIFETIVEQAPLAIEELMNELEEEELSEEEELSEEEEAAQEPGLLSREPPKGSVCRTQRPLDQQAGDDDEDGTSTVLQFDYKAVADTLFEMASRQDTPPQNRKRLYKVIRKLQALAEGLFPEPDIPEEAYRNPRGGRRVRMKKRLSGSQLQDKTGRHAKEALHSDSSPGSTRRRRQQRAGGDPPVPRERPGGHGGRGAPRRQRRPRVGAKAKIAGCQEPKAKRKRTPEGQK
;
A
#
# COMPACT_ATOMS: atom_id res chain seq x y z
N MET A 1 -29.68 -30.83 42.02
CA MET A 1 -28.29 -30.36 41.92
C MET A 1 -28.27 -29.34 40.81
N ASP A 2 -27.71 -28.14 41.00
CA ASP A 2 -27.25 -27.33 39.87
C ASP A 2 -26.25 -26.28 40.34
N GLY A 3 -25.10 -26.22 39.66
CA GLY A 3 -23.95 -25.43 40.09
C GLY A 3 -23.71 -24.24 39.18
N GLN A 4 -24.42 -23.13 39.41
CA GLN A 4 -24.14 -21.86 38.71
C GLN A 4 -22.73 -21.34 39.04
N LYS A 5 -21.73 -21.75 38.26
CA LYS A 5 -20.40 -21.15 38.23
C LYS A 5 -20.52 -19.73 37.68
N LYS A 6 -20.66 -18.75 38.58
CA LYS A 6 -20.53 -17.33 38.22
C LYS A 6 -19.13 -17.09 37.65
N HIS A 7 -19.03 -16.85 36.35
CA HIS A 7 -17.82 -16.28 35.76
C HIS A 7 -17.57 -14.93 36.44
N LYS A 8 -16.46 -14.83 37.18
CA LYS A 8 -16.00 -13.54 37.70
C LYS A 8 -15.38 -12.81 36.52
N GLY A 9 -16.05 -11.75 36.04
CA GLY A 9 -15.41 -10.80 35.13
C GLY A 9 -14.13 -10.29 35.77
N VAL A 10 -13.04 -10.20 34.99
CA VAL A 10 -11.76 -9.69 35.48
C VAL A 10 -11.93 -8.19 35.70
N GLN A 11 -12.12 -7.81 36.96
CA GLN A 11 -12.11 -6.41 37.36
C GLN A 11 -10.66 -5.89 37.27
N TRP A 12 -10.30 -5.35 36.11
CA TRP A 12 -9.05 -4.64 35.92
C TRP A 12 -8.87 -3.59 37.02
N LEU A 13 -7.66 -3.49 37.56
CA LEU A 13 -7.36 -2.55 38.64
C LEU A 13 -7.50 -1.10 38.14
N ARG A 14 -7.73 -0.16 39.07
CA ARG A 14 -7.97 1.27 38.77
C ARG A 14 -6.76 2.04 38.21
N GLY A 15 -5.70 1.35 37.81
CA GLY A 15 -4.61 1.88 36.98
C GLY A 15 -4.48 1.00 35.73
N GLY A 16 -4.36 1.63 34.56
CA GLY A 16 -4.09 0.92 33.31
C GLY A 16 -2.71 0.25 33.33
N PHE A 17 -2.47 -0.66 32.39
CA PHE A 17 -1.18 -1.33 32.25
C PHE A 17 -0.05 -0.31 32.01
N THR A 18 1.10 -0.56 32.62
CA THR A 18 2.34 0.13 32.24
C THR A 18 2.92 -0.45 30.95
N HIS A 19 3.74 0.34 30.26
CA HIS A 19 4.52 -0.06 29.08
C HIS A 19 5.28 -1.37 29.31
N ASP A 20 5.95 -1.43 30.46
CA ASP A 20 6.78 -2.54 30.91
C ASP A 20 5.96 -3.81 31.19
N GLU A 21 4.67 -3.69 31.54
CA GLU A 21 3.76 -4.83 31.69
C GLU A 21 3.22 -5.30 30.33
N LEU A 22 2.89 -4.39 29.41
CA LEU A 22 2.45 -4.76 28.07
C LEU A 22 3.56 -5.42 27.24
N LEU A 23 4.83 -5.02 27.40
CA LEU A 23 5.97 -5.77 26.83
C LEU A 23 6.07 -7.21 27.36
N LYS A 24 5.67 -7.47 28.61
CA LYS A 24 5.63 -8.83 29.20
C LYS A 24 4.43 -9.62 28.67
N VAL A 25 3.26 -8.98 28.52
CA VAL A 25 2.08 -9.57 27.89
C VAL A 25 2.38 -9.95 26.43
N TRP A 26 2.90 -9.02 25.63
CA TRP A 26 3.25 -9.27 24.23
C TRP A 26 4.31 -10.34 24.05
N LYS A 27 5.32 -10.43 24.94
CA LYS A 27 6.25 -11.56 24.93
C LYS A 27 5.56 -12.91 25.18
N GLY A 28 4.51 -12.94 26.00
CA GLY A 28 3.63 -14.09 26.16
C GLY A 28 2.86 -14.43 24.88
N LEU A 29 2.14 -13.45 24.31
CA LEU A 29 1.34 -13.61 23.09
C LEU A 29 2.20 -14.03 21.88
N PHE A 30 3.40 -13.47 21.75
CA PHE A 30 4.39 -13.86 20.74
C PHE A 30 4.75 -15.35 20.84
N TYR A 31 5.00 -15.88 22.05
CA TYR A 31 5.28 -17.31 22.20
C TYR A 31 4.04 -18.21 22.09
N CYS A 32 2.83 -17.71 22.39
CA CYS A 32 1.59 -18.41 22.03
C CYS A 32 1.51 -18.61 20.51
N MET A 33 1.72 -17.55 19.73
CA MET A 33 1.78 -17.63 18.26
C MET A 33 2.94 -18.54 17.80
N TRP A 34 4.13 -18.41 18.39
CA TRP A 34 5.31 -19.23 18.05
C TRP A 34 5.05 -20.73 18.12
N MET A 35 4.36 -21.19 19.18
CA MET A 35 4.08 -22.60 19.47
C MET A 35 2.86 -23.17 18.73
N GLN A 36 2.07 -22.32 18.06
CA GLN A 36 0.93 -22.78 17.27
C GLN A 36 1.38 -23.28 15.89
N ASP A 37 1.32 -24.59 15.67
CA ASP A 37 1.82 -25.23 14.44
C ASP A 37 0.71 -25.64 13.44
N LYS A 38 -0.59 -25.48 13.80
CA LYS A 38 -1.72 -25.80 12.90
C LYS A 38 -2.25 -24.54 12.20
N PRO A 39 -2.30 -24.44 10.85
CA PRO A 39 -2.66 -23.21 10.14
C PRO A 39 -3.97 -22.54 10.59
N LEU A 40 -5.10 -23.27 10.60
CA LEU A 40 -6.39 -22.70 11.04
C LEU A 40 -6.36 -22.14 12.47
N LEU A 41 -5.59 -22.78 13.37
CA LEU A 41 -5.43 -22.30 14.74
C LEU A 41 -4.39 -21.18 14.86
N GLN A 42 -3.49 -20.99 13.88
CA GLN A 42 -2.63 -19.80 13.79
C GLN A 42 -3.49 -18.60 13.43
N GLU A 43 -4.42 -18.76 12.48
CA GLU A 43 -5.34 -17.71 12.06
C GLU A 43 -6.32 -17.32 13.18
N GLU A 44 -7.02 -18.30 13.77
CA GLU A 44 -7.91 -18.10 14.92
C GLU A 44 -7.20 -17.38 16.08
N LEU A 45 -5.97 -17.81 16.40
CA LEU A 45 -5.15 -17.19 17.44
C LEU A 45 -4.67 -15.79 17.04
N GLY A 46 -4.34 -15.56 15.77
CA GLY A 46 -3.92 -14.25 15.27
C GLY A 46 -5.05 -13.22 15.38
N ARG A 47 -6.25 -13.62 14.90
CA ARG A 47 -7.50 -12.86 14.99
C ARG A 47 -7.88 -12.55 16.45
N THR A 48 -7.79 -13.57 17.32
CA THR A 48 -8.02 -13.41 18.77
C THR A 48 -7.01 -12.44 19.42
N ILE A 49 -5.74 -12.46 18.99
CA ILE A 49 -4.68 -11.59 19.53
C ILE A 49 -4.84 -10.14 19.05
N SER A 50 -5.18 -9.92 17.78
CA SER A 50 -5.31 -8.57 17.21
C SER A 50 -6.51 -7.83 17.82
N GLN A 51 -7.65 -8.52 17.97
CA GLN A 51 -8.89 -7.97 18.54
C GLN A 51 -8.77 -7.54 20.01
N LEU A 52 -7.70 -7.92 20.72
CA LEU A 52 -7.44 -7.45 22.09
C LEU A 52 -7.32 -5.92 22.18
N VAL A 53 -6.99 -5.21 21.09
CA VAL A 53 -6.96 -3.74 21.08
C VAL A 53 -8.33 -3.12 21.45
N HIS A 54 -9.43 -3.77 21.05
CA HIS A 54 -10.80 -3.31 21.35
C HIS A 54 -11.22 -3.58 22.80
N ALA A 55 -10.48 -4.39 23.55
CA ALA A 55 -10.74 -4.64 24.98
C ALA A 55 -10.28 -3.48 25.89
N PHE A 56 -9.50 -2.51 25.37
CA PHE A 56 -9.01 -1.36 26.12
C PHE A 56 -9.98 -0.17 26.01
N GLN A 57 -10.40 0.37 27.16
CA GLN A 57 -11.43 1.42 27.27
C GLN A 57 -10.92 2.86 27.00
N THR A 58 -9.63 3.02 26.68
CA THR A 58 -8.96 4.34 26.56
C THR A 58 -7.96 4.30 25.42
N THR A 59 -7.95 5.32 24.57
CA THR A 59 -7.10 5.36 23.38
C THR A 59 -5.61 5.38 23.74
N GLU A 60 -5.23 5.91 24.91
CA GLU A 60 -3.89 5.79 25.49
C GLU A 60 -3.45 4.32 25.63
N ALA A 61 -4.33 3.46 26.13
CA ALA A 61 -4.02 2.05 26.35
C ALA A 61 -4.08 1.23 25.05
N GLN A 62 -4.97 1.58 24.12
CA GLN A 62 -4.97 1.03 22.75
C GLN A 62 -3.65 1.35 22.04
N HIS A 63 -3.25 2.62 22.03
CA HIS A 63 -2.00 3.10 21.47
C HIS A 63 -0.78 2.44 22.14
N LEU A 64 -0.75 2.33 23.47
CA LEU A 64 0.33 1.67 24.20
C LEU A 64 0.42 0.15 23.90
N PHE A 65 -0.73 -0.52 23.73
CA PHE A 65 -0.81 -1.92 23.29
C PHE A 65 -0.23 -2.09 21.87
N LEU A 66 -0.57 -1.20 20.94
CA LEU A 66 -0.02 -1.20 19.58
C LEU A 66 1.48 -0.85 19.56
N GLN A 67 1.95 0.09 20.38
CA GLN A 67 3.37 0.46 20.45
C GLN A 67 4.21 -0.72 20.93
N THR A 68 3.78 -1.37 22.03
CA THR A 68 4.48 -2.51 22.62
C THR A 68 4.40 -3.79 21.77
N PHE A 69 3.45 -3.88 20.83
CA PHE A 69 3.45 -4.88 19.76
C PHE A 69 4.66 -4.67 18.84
N TRP A 70 4.78 -3.51 18.18
CA TRP A 70 5.84 -3.25 17.21
C TRP A 70 7.23 -3.35 17.85
N GLN A 71 7.42 -2.84 19.06
CA GLN A 71 8.65 -3.02 19.84
C GLN A 71 8.98 -4.49 20.13
N THR A 72 7.97 -5.32 20.42
CA THR A 72 8.16 -6.77 20.62
C THR A 72 8.49 -7.47 19.31
N MET A 73 7.81 -7.12 18.22
CA MET A 73 8.12 -7.64 16.89
C MET A 73 9.55 -7.29 16.48
N ASN A 74 9.94 -6.01 16.52
CA ASN A 74 11.29 -5.54 16.20
C ASN A 74 12.38 -6.32 16.96
N ARG A 75 12.20 -6.51 18.27
CA ARG A 75 13.15 -7.21 19.15
C ARG A 75 13.28 -8.70 18.84
N GLU A 76 12.17 -9.41 18.65
CA GLU A 76 12.18 -10.86 18.49
C GLU A 76 12.34 -11.30 17.01
N TRP A 77 12.10 -10.40 16.04
CA TRP A 77 12.15 -10.69 14.60
C TRP A 77 13.43 -11.39 14.11
N PRO A 78 14.65 -10.97 14.52
CA PRO A 78 15.89 -11.65 14.09
C PRO A 78 16.01 -13.10 14.59
N GLY A 79 15.20 -13.49 15.57
CA GLY A 79 15.11 -14.86 16.10
C GLY A 79 14.11 -15.76 15.37
N ILE A 80 13.22 -15.22 14.52
CA ILE A 80 12.19 -15.99 13.82
C ILE A 80 12.82 -16.80 12.68
N ASP A 81 12.64 -18.12 12.72
CA ASP A 81 13.12 -19.01 11.67
C ASP A 81 12.19 -19.03 10.44
N ARG A 82 12.74 -19.42 9.27
CA ARG A 82 12.04 -19.35 7.97
C ARG A 82 10.80 -20.25 7.85
N LEU A 83 10.51 -21.14 8.81
CA LEU A 83 9.28 -21.93 8.86
C LEU A 83 8.18 -21.28 9.72
N ARG A 84 8.48 -20.16 10.39
CA ARG A 84 7.56 -19.42 11.27
C ARG A 84 7.21 -18.02 10.79
N LEU A 85 7.92 -17.47 9.80
CA LEU A 85 7.72 -16.09 9.32
C LEU A 85 6.27 -15.81 8.89
N ASP A 86 5.66 -16.70 8.11
CA ASP A 86 4.38 -16.46 7.42
C ASP A 86 3.24 -16.13 8.41
N LYS A 87 3.15 -16.84 9.54
CA LYS A 87 2.16 -16.55 10.61
C LYS A 87 2.45 -15.26 11.39
N PHE A 88 3.70 -14.80 11.43
CA PHE A 88 4.06 -13.50 12.03
C PHE A 88 3.81 -12.34 11.06
N TYR A 89 4.01 -12.53 9.75
CA TYR A 89 3.55 -11.59 8.72
C TYR A 89 2.02 -11.45 8.72
N MET A 90 1.29 -12.57 8.84
CA MET A 90 -0.17 -12.58 9.04
C MET A 90 -0.58 -11.83 10.31
N LEU A 91 0.10 -12.06 11.45
CA LEU A 91 -0.18 -11.34 12.70
C LEU A 91 0.06 -9.83 12.57
N MET A 92 1.13 -9.39 11.90
CA MET A 92 1.36 -7.96 11.63
C MET A 92 0.24 -7.35 10.79
N ARG A 93 -0.26 -8.08 9.78
CA ARG A 93 -1.40 -7.67 8.94
C ARG A 93 -2.68 -7.53 9.77
N MET A 94 -3.00 -8.54 10.57
CA MET A 94 -4.17 -8.52 11.47
C MET A 94 -4.10 -7.37 12.49
N VAL A 95 -2.96 -7.17 13.16
CA VAL A 95 -2.79 -6.06 14.13
C VAL A 95 -2.85 -4.69 13.46
N LEU A 96 -2.39 -4.54 12.22
CA LEU A 96 -2.56 -3.30 11.47
C LEU A 96 -4.04 -3.06 11.09
N ARG A 97 -4.78 -4.08 10.63
CA ARG A 97 -6.23 -3.97 10.36
C ARG A 97 -6.98 -3.47 11.60
N GLU A 98 -6.78 -4.12 12.74
CA GLU A 98 -7.49 -3.74 13.97
C GLU A 98 -7.10 -2.34 14.45
N ALA A 99 -5.84 -1.91 14.26
CA ALA A 99 -5.41 -0.54 14.54
C ALA A 99 -6.10 0.51 13.65
N LEU A 100 -6.36 0.18 12.39
CA LEU A 100 -7.11 1.03 11.46
C LEU A 100 -8.62 1.01 11.80
N MET A 101 -9.18 -0.13 12.19
CA MET A 101 -10.57 -0.23 12.67
C MET A 101 -10.81 0.55 13.97
N VAL A 102 -9.80 0.71 14.83
CA VAL A 102 -9.85 1.64 15.97
C VAL A 102 -10.01 3.09 15.50
N LEU A 103 -9.37 3.51 14.39
CA LEU A 103 -9.59 4.86 13.83
C LEU A 103 -10.95 4.99 13.14
N GLN A 104 -11.38 3.97 12.39
CA GLN A 104 -12.69 3.91 11.75
C GLN A 104 -13.83 4.08 12.78
N THR A 105 -13.81 3.31 13.87
CA THR A 105 -14.78 3.44 14.98
C THR A 105 -14.68 4.75 15.75
N GLN A 106 -13.63 5.54 15.54
CA GLN A 106 -13.43 6.90 16.07
C GLN A 106 -13.76 7.98 15.02
N GLY A 107 -14.35 7.62 13.87
CA GLY A 107 -14.71 8.55 12.80
C GLY A 107 -13.51 9.17 12.10
N TRP A 108 -12.37 8.47 12.07
CA TRP A 108 -11.10 8.94 11.52
C TRP A 108 -10.61 10.27 12.12
N ASP A 109 -10.78 10.44 13.45
CA ASP A 109 -10.32 11.62 14.18
C ASP A 109 -8.85 11.94 13.84
N GLU A 110 -8.62 13.19 13.48
CA GLU A 110 -7.32 13.66 12.96
C GLU A 110 -6.20 13.44 13.98
N ARG A 111 -6.45 13.66 15.28
CA ARG A 111 -5.43 13.53 16.33
C ARG A 111 -5.10 12.08 16.63
N GLN A 112 -6.08 11.18 16.64
CA GLN A 112 -5.80 9.74 16.80
C GLN A 112 -5.12 9.18 15.55
N THR A 113 -5.45 9.70 14.37
CA THR A 113 -4.80 9.34 13.10
C THR A 113 -3.34 9.79 13.09
N GLU A 114 -3.05 11.07 13.37
CA GLU A 114 -1.69 11.61 13.56
C GLU A 114 -0.89 10.77 14.57
N ARG A 115 -1.50 10.46 15.72
CA ARG A 115 -0.87 9.70 16.81
C ARG A 115 -0.61 8.23 16.47
N LEU A 116 -1.45 7.59 15.64
CA LEU A 116 -1.17 6.25 15.13
C LEU A 116 -0.04 6.30 14.08
N LEU A 117 -0.03 7.30 13.20
CA LEU A 117 1.02 7.49 12.20
C LEU A 117 2.38 7.81 12.86
N GLU A 118 2.41 8.63 13.91
CA GLU A 118 3.61 8.90 14.72
C GLU A 118 4.17 7.61 15.34
N LEU A 119 3.32 6.75 15.91
CA LEU A 119 3.69 5.45 16.45
C LEU A 119 4.25 4.52 15.36
N LEU A 120 3.52 4.33 14.25
CA LEU A 120 3.93 3.43 13.18
C LEU A 120 5.25 3.88 12.53
N THR A 121 5.43 5.19 12.35
CA THR A 121 6.66 5.73 11.77
C THR A 121 7.82 5.67 12.75
N THR A 122 7.64 6.07 14.01
CA THR A 122 8.67 6.01 15.05
C THR A 122 9.16 4.58 15.28
N GLU A 123 8.23 3.63 15.45
CA GLU A 123 8.57 2.25 15.78
C GLU A 123 9.07 1.45 14.56
N ILE A 124 8.64 1.77 13.33
CA ILE A 124 8.96 0.95 12.14
C ILE A 124 9.89 1.66 11.15
N LEU A 125 9.63 2.90 10.76
CA LEU A 125 10.27 3.52 9.58
C LEU A 125 11.31 4.61 9.88
N HIS A 126 11.37 5.11 11.10
CA HIS A 126 12.31 6.15 11.51
C HIS A 126 13.78 5.68 11.35
N PRO A 127 14.74 6.55 10.98
CA PRO A 127 16.15 6.15 10.84
C PRO A 127 16.76 5.52 12.10
N ASP A 128 16.34 5.98 13.27
CA ASP A 128 16.80 5.45 14.57
C ASP A 128 16.03 4.18 15.03
N SER A 129 15.05 3.70 14.26
CA SER A 129 14.32 2.46 14.60
C SER A 129 15.17 1.22 14.30
N GLU A 130 15.37 0.40 15.34
CA GLU A 130 15.98 -0.93 15.26
C GLU A 130 15.15 -1.96 14.46
N ALA A 131 13.96 -1.59 13.95
CA ALA A 131 13.11 -2.46 13.14
C ALA A 131 13.88 -3.12 11.97
N PRO A 132 13.96 -4.46 11.89
CA PRO A 132 14.66 -5.14 10.81
C PRO A 132 13.98 -4.96 9.45
N ASN A 133 14.75 -5.09 8.36
CA ASN A 133 14.28 -4.85 6.99
C ASN A 133 13.07 -5.71 6.58
N GLY A 134 12.85 -6.88 7.19
CA GLY A 134 11.64 -7.69 6.99
C GLY A 134 10.36 -7.04 7.54
N VAL A 135 10.45 -6.48 8.76
CA VAL A 135 9.36 -5.69 9.38
C VAL A 135 9.09 -4.45 8.53
N LYS A 136 10.14 -3.68 8.21
CA LYS A 136 10.06 -2.47 7.37
C LYS A 136 9.43 -2.74 6.01
N SER A 137 9.83 -3.81 5.32
CA SER A 137 9.30 -4.15 3.99
C SER A 137 7.83 -4.55 4.04
N HIS A 138 7.48 -5.50 4.90
CA HIS A 138 6.11 -6.01 5.02
C HIS A 138 5.12 -4.94 5.49
N PHE A 139 5.52 -4.06 6.42
CA PHE A 139 4.67 -2.94 6.84
C PHE A 139 4.33 -2.01 5.66
N ILE A 140 5.30 -1.67 4.82
CA ILE A 140 5.06 -0.80 3.65
C ILE A 140 4.19 -1.53 2.61
N GLU A 141 4.45 -2.81 2.36
CA GLU A 141 3.74 -3.67 1.41
C GLU A 141 2.25 -3.80 1.74
N ILE A 142 1.91 -3.99 3.03
CA ILE A 142 0.51 -4.19 3.45
C ILE A 142 -0.23 -2.88 3.77
N PHE A 143 0.43 -1.74 3.90
CA PHE A 143 -0.19 -0.53 4.46
C PHE A 143 -1.42 -0.08 3.67
N LEU A 144 -1.30 0.08 2.35
CA LEU A 144 -2.46 0.45 1.52
C LEU A 144 -3.48 -0.69 1.44
N GLU A 145 -3.06 -1.94 1.28
CA GLU A 145 -3.98 -3.08 1.19
C GLU A 145 -4.89 -3.23 2.43
N GLU A 146 -4.37 -2.92 3.61
CA GLU A 146 -5.13 -2.98 4.86
C GLU A 146 -5.92 -1.70 5.12
N LEU A 147 -5.49 -0.55 4.57
CA LEU A 147 -6.24 0.70 4.60
C LEU A 147 -7.48 0.65 3.68
N THR A 148 -7.33 0.17 2.44
CA THR A 148 -8.44 -0.02 1.49
C THR A 148 -9.58 -0.82 2.13
N LYS A 149 -9.26 -2.00 2.69
CA LYS A 149 -10.21 -2.93 3.32
C LYS A 149 -10.87 -2.42 4.61
N VAL A 150 -10.51 -1.24 5.11
CA VAL A 150 -11.07 -0.64 6.33
C VAL A 150 -11.72 0.71 6.07
N GLY A 151 -11.26 1.45 5.06
CA GLY A 151 -11.70 2.83 4.85
C GLY A 151 -11.96 3.27 3.40
N ALA A 152 -11.92 2.39 2.39
CA ALA A 152 -12.18 2.80 1.00
C ALA A 152 -13.49 3.56 0.82
N HIS A 153 -14.57 3.09 1.47
CA HIS A 153 -15.91 3.70 1.43
C HIS A 153 -16.11 4.92 2.35
N GLU A 154 -15.13 5.26 3.21
CA GLU A 154 -15.27 6.31 4.23
C GLU A 154 -14.25 7.45 4.10
N LEU A 155 -13.09 7.17 3.50
CA LEU A 155 -11.94 8.07 3.50
C LEU A 155 -11.96 9.01 2.30
N THR A 156 -12.15 10.29 2.58
CA THR A 156 -11.94 11.37 1.60
C THR A 156 -10.49 11.38 1.09
N ALA A 157 -10.30 11.89 -0.13
CA ALA A 157 -8.98 12.07 -0.74
C ALA A 157 -7.98 12.83 0.17
N ASP A 158 -8.46 13.81 0.95
CA ASP A 158 -7.63 14.57 1.90
C ASP A 158 -7.25 13.77 3.15
N GLN A 159 -8.07 12.82 3.59
CA GLN A 159 -7.69 11.87 4.65
C GLN A 159 -6.67 10.86 4.11
N ASN A 160 -6.89 10.32 2.91
CA ASN A 160 -5.95 9.41 2.25
C ASN A 160 -4.58 10.08 2.01
N LEU A 161 -4.55 11.35 1.60
CA LEU A 161 -3.32 12.15 1.49
C LEU A 161 -2.60 12.31 2.85
N ARG A 162 -3.34 12.61 3.93
CA ARG A 162 -2.77 12.69 5.29
C ARG A 162 -2.18 11.35 5.75
N LEU A 163 -2.87 10.24 5.49
CA LEU A 163 -2.43 8.88 5.83
C LEU A 163 -1.13 8.47 5.10
N ILE A 164 -0.93 8.89 3.84
CA ILE A 164 0.35 8.64 3.13
C ILE A 164 1.43 9.72 3.38
N GLY A 165 1.08 10.86 3.98
CA GLY A 165 1.98 11.99 4.23
C GLY A 165 3.32 11.65 4.92
N PRO A 166 3.37 10.74 5.91
CA PRO A 166 4.63 10.32 6.49
C PRO A 166 5.52 9.53 5.51
N PHE A 167 4.92 8.72 4.63
CA PHE A 167 5.65 8.00 3.59
C PHE A 167 6.26 8.97 2.56
N CYS A 168 5.55 10.05 2.22
CA CYS A 168 6.10 11.15 1.40
C CYS A 168 7.35 11.77 2.04
N THR A 169 7.30 12.03 3.34
CA THR A 169 8.42 12.59 4.13
C THR A 169 9.61 11.62 4.18
N ILE A 170 9.36 10.36 4.53
CA ILE A 170 10.39 9.33 4.70
C ILE A 170 11.05 9.01 3.35
N ALA A 171 10.29 8.90 2.26
CA ALA A 171 10.86 8.68 0.93
C ALA A 171 11.74 9.84 0.44
N ALA A 172 11.44 11.08 0.84
CA ALA A 172 12.31 12.22 0.55
C ALA A 172 13.65 12.13 1.30
N GLN A 173 13.64 11.79 2.60
CA GLN A 173 14.82 11.94 3.47
C GLN A 173 15.65 10.67 3.71
N THR A 174 15.08 9.47 3.53
CA THR A 174 15.75 8.20 3.89
C THR A 174 17.05 7.95 3.11
N GLN A 175 18.05 7.42 3.80
CA GLN A 175 19.30 6.94 3.21
C GLN A 175 19.24 5.45 2.81
N ASP A 176 18.23 4.69 3.29
CA ASP A 176 18.08 3.29 2.91
C ASP A 176 17.37 3.17 1.55
N SER A 177 18.15 2.76 0.55
CA SER A 177 17.69 2.48 -0.81
C SER A 177 16.61 1.39 -0.91
N LEU A 178 16.50 0.48 0.07
CA LEU A 178 15.45 -0.52 0.14
C LEU A 178 14.14 0.10 0.65
N VAL A 179 14.17 0.85 1.76
CA VAL A 179 12.99 1.58 2.25
C VAL A 179 12.46 2.53 1.17
N LEU A 180 13.34 3.30 0.52
CA LEU A 180 12.98 4.14 -0.63
C LEU A 180 12.36 3.33 -1.78
N HIS A 181 12.85 2.12 -2.06
CA HIS A 181 12.31 1.26 -3.12
C HIS A 181 10.92 0.75 -2.78
N ASN A 182 10.73 0.29 -1.54
CA ASN A 182 9.49 -0.28 -1.06
C ASN A 182 8.40 0.80 -1.01
N ILE A 183 8.68 1.99 -0.46
CA ILE A 183 7.71 3.10 -0.43
C ILE A 183 7.36 3.55 -1.85
N ALA A 184 8.36 3.69 -2.72
CA ALA A 184 8.10 4.08 -4.11
C ALA A 184 7.20 3.06 -4.83
N GLN A 185 7.37 1.76 -4.58
CA GLN A 185 6.58 0.71 -5.24
C GLN A 185 5.23 0.49 -4.56
N GLY A 186 5.22 0.00 -3.31
CA GLY A 186 4.02 -0.44 -2.59
C GLY A 186 3.13 0.67 -2.02
N ILE A 187 3.56 1.94 -2.10
CA ILE A 187 2.68 3.09 -1.86
C ILE A 187 2.42 3.81 -3.18
N PHE A 188 3.42 4.49 -3.76
CA PHE A 188 3.12 5.46 -4.81
C PHE A 188 2.87 4.86 -6.21
N GLU A 189 3.58 3.80 -6.61
CA GLU A 189 3.28 3.12 -7.87
C GLU A 189 1.97 2.33 -7.74
N THR A 190 1.66 1.74 -6.58
CA THR A 190 0.34 1.15 -6.29
C THR A 190 -0.81 2.14 -6.48
N ILE A 191 -0.70 3.38 -5.96
CA ILE A 191 -1.70 4.44 -6.20
C ILE A 191 -1.84 4.76 -7.70
N VAL A 192 -0.74 4.78 -8.46
CA VAL A 192 -0.77 5.01 -9.92
C VAL A 192 -1.40 3.84 -10.69
N GLU A 193 -1.16 2.61 -10.24
CA GLU A 193 -1.67 1.37 -10.85
C GLU A 193 -3.17 1.16 -10.55
N GLN A 194 -3.64 1.59 -9.38
CA GLN A 194 -5.04 1.53 -8.97
C GLN A 194 -5.88 2.71 -9.50
N ALA A 195 -5.28 3.84 -9.87
CA ALA A 195 -5.98 5.04 -10.32
C ALA A 195 -7.03 4.85 -11.43
N PRO A 196 -6.84 3.98 -12.45
CA PRO A 196 -7.86 3.75 -13.48
C PRO A 196 -9.14 3.11 -12.91
N LEU A 197 -9.02 2.27 -11.88
CA LEU A 197 -10.16 1.62 -11.23
C LEU A 197 -10.92 2.60 -10.34
N ALA A 198 -10.20 3.39 -9.52
CA ALA A 198 -10.79 4.45 -8.70
C ALA A 198 -11.62 5.47 -9.52
N ILE A 199 -11.18 5.76 -10.75
CA ILE A 199 -11.88 6.69 -11.65
C ILE A 199 -13.03 6.00 -12.40
N GLU A 200 -12.95 4.71 -12.67
CA GLU A 200 -14.09 3.94 -13.22
C GLU A 200 -15.20 3.77 -12.16
N GLU A 201 -14.81 3.53 -10.90
CA GLU A 201 -15.68 3.53 -9.71
C GLU A 201 -16.40 4.89 -9.55
N LEU A 202 -15.64 6.00 -9.44
CA LEU A 202 -16.20 7.35 -9.30
C LEU A 202 -17.06 7.78 -10.51
N MET A 203 -16.77 7.30 -11.73
CA MET A 203 -17.62 7.57 -12.88
C MET A 203 -18.96 6.82 -12.80
N ASN A 204 -18.96 5.57 -12.32
CA ASN A 204 -20.19 4.81 -12.14
C ASN A 204 -21.05 5.42 -11.01
N GLU A 205 -20.43 5.83 -9.90
CA GLU A 205 -21.13 6.53 -8.80
C GLU A 205 -21.85 7.79 -9.30
N LEU A 206 -21.19 8.62 -10.13
CA LEU A 206 -21.81 9.82 -10.71
C LEU A 206 -22.88 9.49 -11.77
N GLU A 207 -22.72 8.43 -12.57
CA GLU A 207 -23.76 7.98 -13.51
C GLU A 207 -24.98 7.40 -12.77
N GLU A 208 -24.81 6.80 -11.58
CA GLU A 208 -25.91 6.36 -10.70
C GLU A 208 -26.58 7.53 -9.97
N GLU A 209 -25.82 8.54 -9.51
CA GLU A 209 -26.37 9.77 -8.93
C GLU A 209 -27.20 10.56 -9.97
N GLU A 210 -26.68 10.81 -11.17
CA GLU A 210 -27.40 11.53 -12.25
C GLU A 210 -28.73 10.83 -12.61
N LEU A 211 -28.74 9.49 -12.68
CA LEU A 211 -29.98 8.71 -12.92
C LEU A 211 -30.99 8.85 -11.78
N SER A 212 -30.53 8.90 -10.53
CA SER A 212 -31.42 9.07 -9.38
C SER A 212 -32.07 10.46 -9.31
N GLU A 213 -31.32 11.53 -9.67
CA GLU A 213 -31.88 12.88 -9.80
C GLU A 213 -32.89 12.97 -10.97
N GLU A 214 -32.64 12.30 -12.10
CA GLU A 214 -33.62 12.24 -13.20
C GLU A 214 -34.90 11.46 -12.80
N GLU A 215 -34.80 10.38 -12.01
CA GLU A 215 -35.98 9.65 -11.52
C GLU A 215 -36.80 10.47 -10.52
N GLU A 216 -36.19 11.06 -9.47
CA GLU A 216 -36.92 11.90 -8.49
C GLU A 216 -37.63 13.10 -9.16
N LEU A 217 -36.98 13.76 -10.11
CA LEU A 217 -37.54 14.92 -10.81
C LEU A 217 -38.72 14.51 -11.71
N SER A 218 -38.74 13.28 -12.22
CA SER A 218 -39.88 12.72 -12.96
C SER A 218 -41.08 12.38 -12.06
N GLU A 219 -40.84 11.89 -10.84
CA GLU A 219 -41.91 11.65 -9.86
C GLU A 219 -42.54 12.97 -9.36
N GLU A 220 -41.75 14.03 -9.19
CA GLU A 220 -42.29 15.36 -8.86
C GLU A 220 -43.14 15.96 -10.00
N GLU A 221 -42.76 15.80 -11.28
CA GLU A 221 -43.58 16.27 -12.41
C GLU A 221 -44.90 15.50 -12.57
N GLU A 222 -44.94 14.19 -12.32
CA GLU A 222 -46.19 13.41 -12.25
C GLU A 222 -47.07 13.90 -11.08
N ALA A 223 -46.49 14.05 -9.88
CA ALA A 223 -47.22 14.47 -8.69
C ALA A 223 -47.80 15.89 -8.79
N ALA A 224 -47.13 16.80 -9.51
CA ALA A 224 -47.58 18.18 -9.71
C ALA A 224 -48.82 18.32 -10.62
N GLN A 225 -49.22 17.25 -11.34
CA GLN A 225 -50.30 17.28 -12.34
C GLN A 225 -51.68 16.79 -11.82
N GLU A 226 -51.82 16.44 -10.53
CA GLU A 226 -53.05 15.93 -9.90
C GLU A 226 -53.85 17.02 -9.11
N PRO A 227 -54.93 17.61 -9.68
CA PRO A 227 -55.77 18.59 -8.98
C PRO A 227 -56.80 17.92 -8.04
N GLY A 228 -56.32 17.43 -6.89
CA GLY A 228 -56.99 16.46 -6.01
C GLY A 228 -58.34 16.80 -5.33
N LEU A 229 -58.86 15.81 -4.57
CA LEU A 229 -60.18 15.90 -3.91
C LEU A 229 -60.31 15.11 -2.58
N LEU A 230 -60.01 15.79 -1.47
CA LEU A 230 -60.54 15.68 -0.08
C LEU A 230 -60.70 14.32 0.66
N SER A 231 -60.02 14.26 1.82
CA SER A 231 -60.53 13.84 3.16
C SER A 231 -60.67 12.35 3.55
N ARG A 232 -59.89 11.94 4.58
CA ARG A 232 -60.42 11.33 5.83
C ARG A 232 -59.36 11.17 6.94
N GLU A 233 -59.66 11.70 8.13
CA GLU A 233 -59.06 11.30 9.41
C GLU A 233 -59.94 10.23 10.14
N PRO A 234 -59.63 9.77 11.37
CA PRO A 234 -58.50 8.88 11.68
C PRO A 234 -58.96 7.66 12.53
N PRO A 235 -58.04 6.76 12.92
CA PRO A 235 -58.16 6.10 14.22
C PRO A 235 -56.88 6.15 15.08
N LYS A 236 -57.04 5.92 16.39
CA LYS A 236 -55.99 6.01 17.42
C LYS A 236 -55.38 4.64 17.72
N GLY A 237 -54.08 4.55 18.07
CA GLY A 237 -53.61 3.45 18.93
C GLY A 237 -52.10 3.12 18.95
N SER A 238 -51.59 2.90 20.17
CA SER A 238 -50.46 2.01 20.54
C SER A 238 -49.03 2.28 20.02
N VAL A 239 -48.32 3.17 20.70
CA VAL A 239 -47.19 2.87 21.63
C VAL A 239 -46.20 1.71 21.29
N CYS A 240 -44.91 2.02 21.55
CA CYS A 240 -43.73 1.14 21.74
C CYS A 240 -42.93 0.67 20.50
N ARG A 241 -41.87 1.45 20.23
CA ARG A 241 -40.67 1.09 19.48
C ARG A 241 -39.84 0.05 20.25
N THR A 242 -40.07 -1.24 20.02
CA THR A 242 -39.21 -2.31 20.54
C THR A 242 -37.86 -2.30 19.81
N GLN A 243 -36.76 -2.21 20.55
CA GLN A 243 -35.40 -2.32 20.01
C GLN A 243 -35.17 -3.75 19.48
N ARG A 244 -34.57 -3.89 18.29
CA ARG A 244 -34.02 -5.19 17.84
C ARG A 244 -32.59 -5.34 18.39
N PRO A 245 -32.19 -6.52 18.88
CA PRO A 245 -30.84 -6.72 19.42
C PRO A 245 -29.76 -6.66 18.33
N LEU A 246 -28.54 -6.25 18.74
CA LEU A 246 -27.32 -6.52 18.00
C LEU A 246 -26.86 -7.96 18.32
N ASP A 247 -27.14 -8.88 17.40
CA ASP A 247 -26.57 -10.23 17.37
C ASP A 247 -26.29 -10.59 15.90
N GLN A 248 -25.21 -10.03 15.35
CA GLN A 248 -24.61 -10.51 14.11
C GLN A 248 -23.30 -11.21 14.45
N GLN A 249 -23.37 -12.54 14.45
CA GLN A 249 -22.18 -13.39 14.46
C GLN A 249 -21.55 -13.26 13.07
N ALA A 250 -20.37 -12.66 12.99
CA ALA A 250 -19.59 -12.64 11.76
C ALA A 250 -19.17 -14.07 11.41
N GLY A 251 -19.91 -14.68 10.48
CA GLY A 251 -19.33 -15.69 9.61
C GLY A 251 -18.41 -14.99 8.62
N ASP A 252 -17.28 -15.62 8.31
CA ASP A 252 -16.46 -15.22 7.17
C ASP A 252 -17.16 -15.71 5.89
N ASP A 253 -18.24 -15.05 5.49
CA ASP A 253 -18.70 -15.10 4.10
C ASP A 253 -17.79 -14.16 3.31
N ASP A 254 -17.04 -14.73 2.34
CA ASP A 254 -16.42 -13.97 1.24
C ASP A 254 -17.56 -13.45 0.32
N GLU A 255 -18.39 -12.53 0.83
CA GLU A 255 -19.31 -11.75 0.01
C GLU A 255 -18.48 -10.93 -0.99
N ASP A 256 -18.90 -10.94 -2.26
CA ASP A 256 -18.12 -10.46 -3.41
C ASP A 256 -18.01 -8.93 -3.40
N GLY A 257 -17.21 -8.42 -2.47
CA GLY A 257 -17.01 -7.01 -2.23
C GLY A 257 -16.52 -6.35 -3.50
N THR A 258 -17.32 -5.40 -4.00
CA THR A 258 -16.96 -4.49 -5.07
C THR A 258 -15.52 -4.02 -4.85
N SER A 259 -14.68 -4.07 -5.87
CA SER A 259 -13.22 -3.90 -5.74
C SER A 259 -12.83 -2.43 -5.47
N THR A 260 -13.29 -1.90 -4.35
CA THR A 260 -13.30 -0.47 -4.03
C THR A 260 -11.91 0.06 -3.73
N VAL A 261 -11.63 1.27 -4.22
CA VAL A 261 -10.28 1.83 -4.27
C VAL A 261 -10.19 3.10 -3.45
N LEU A 262 -9.06 3.27 -2.75
CA LEU A 262 -8.77 4.52 -2.04
C LEU A 262 -8.70 5.68 -3.05
N GLN A 263 -9.65 6.61 -2.95
CA GLN A 263 -9.69 7.81 -3.77
C GLN A 263 -8.57 8.80 -3.37
N PHE A 264 -7.89 9.41 -4.35
CA PHE A 264 -6.81 10.38 -4.13
C PHE A 264 -6.91 11.54 -5.11
N ASP A 265 -6.67 12.77 -4.64
CA ASP A 265 -6.28 13.87 -5.53
C ASP A 265 -4.83 13.64 -5.98
N TYR A 266 -4.65 13.05 -7.16
CA TYR A 266 -3.34 12.79 -7.76
C TYR A 266 -2.49 14.05 -7.91
N LYS A 267 -3.09 15.23 -8.05
CA LYS A 267 -2.38 16.51 -8.09
C LYS A 267 -1.89 16.88 -6.69
N ALA A 268 -2.73 16.82 -5.65
CA ALA A 268 -2.30 17.10 -4.28
C ALA A 268 -1.20 16.11 -3.80
N VAL A 269 -1.29 14.83 -4.16
CA VAL A 269 -0.21 13.85 -3.93
C VAL A 269 1.06 14.24 -4.68
N ALA A 270 0.95 14.62 -5.96
CA ALA A 270 2.10 15.04 -6.78
C ALA A 270 2.78 16.31 -6.25
N ASP A 271 2.00 17.32 -5.86
CA ASP A 271 2.49 18.60 -5.35
C ASP A 271 3.14 18.42 -3.97
N THR A 272 2.55 17.62 -3.08
CA THR A 272 3.14 17.24 -1.77
C THR A 272 4.48 16.51 -1.95
N LEU A 273 4.53 15.55 -2.86
CA LEU A 273 5.78 14.84 -3.20
C LEU A 273 6.80 15.77 -3.87
N PHE A 274 6.36 16.74 -4.67
CA PHE A 274 7.22 17.72 -5.33
C PHE A 274 7.84 18.71 -4.34
N GLU A 275 7.07 19.21 -3.37
CA GLU A 275 7.59 20.06 -2.30
C GLU A 275 8.69 19.31 -1.53
N MET A 276 8.38 18.12 -1.00
CA MET A 276 9.33 17.29 -0.26
C MET A 276 10.57 16.90 -1.10
N ALA A 277 10.38 16.58 -2.39
CA ALA A 277 11.49 16.26 -3.28
C ALA A 277 12.35 17.49 -3.64
N SER A 278 11.81 18.71 -3.61
CA SER A 278 12.52 19.93 -4.00
C SER A 278 13.46 20.48 -2.93
N ARG A 279 13.33 20.01 -1.68
CA ARG A 279 14.14 20.46 -0.54
C ARG A 279 15.63 20.13 -0.74
N GLN A 280 16.51 20.90 -0.06
CA GLN A 280 17.96 20.79 -0.25
C GLN A 280 18.56 19.56 0.46
N ASP A 281 17.93 19.09 1.54
CA ASP A 281 18.26 17.89 2.30
C ASP A 281 17.99 16.57 1.53
N THR A 282 17.04 16.59 0.59
CA THR A 282 16.59 15.40 -0.16
C THR A 282 17.73 14.80 -1.02
N PRO A 283 18.14 13.53 -0.83
CA PRO A 283 19.27 12.97 -1.57
C PRO A 283 19.03 12.88 -3.09
N PRO A 284 20.07 12.99 -3.94
CA PRO A 284 19.91 12.98 -5.40
C PRO A 284 19.27 11.69 -5.97
N GLN A 285 19.44 10.56 -5.29
CA GLN A 285 18.82 9.28 -5.70
C GLN A 285 17.30 9.29 -5.44
N ASN A 286 16.89 9.78 -4.26
CA ASN A 286 15.50 9.93 -3.84
C ASN A 286 14.78 10.88 -4.80
N ARG A 287 15.33 12.08 -5.03
CA ARG A 287 14.82 13.03 -6.04
C ARG A 287 14.62 12.40 -7.41
N LYS A 288 15.58 11.61 -7.89
CA LYS A 288 15.50 10.91 -9.19
C LYS A 288 14.42 9.81 -9.23
N ARG A 289 14.06 9.19 -8.09
CA ARG A 289 12.90 8.27 -8.02
C ARG A 289 11.58 9.05 -7.92
N LEU A 290 11.47 9.99 -6.97
CA LEU A 290 10.26 10.77 -6.74
C LEU A 290 9.82 11.56 -7.98
N TYR A 291 10.75 12.20 -8.71
CA TYR A 291 10.43 12.89 -9.98
C TYR A 291 9.99 11.97 -11.13
N LYS A 292 10.03 10.64 -10.99
CA LYS A 292 9.33 9.72 -11.91
C LYS A 292 7.86 9.55 -11.51
N VAL A 293 7.63 9.27 -10.23
CA VAL A 293 6.32 9.09 -9.62
C VAL A 293 5.46 10.35 -9.77
N ILE A 294 6.01 11.52 -9.43
CA ILE A 294 5.36 12.83 -9.56
C ILE A 294 4.88 13.06 -11.01
N ARG A 295 5.65 12.65 -12.03
CA ARG A 295 5.24 12.78 -13.44
C ARG A 295 4.10 11.83 -13.83
N LYS A 296 4.01 10.65 -13.22
CA LYS A 296 2.89 9.73 -13.41
C LYS A 296 1.61 10.29 -12.78
N LEU A 297 1.71 10.79 -11.55
CA LEU A 297 0.60 11.44 -10.84
C LEU A 297 0.12 12.73 -11.53
N GLN A 298 1.04 13.56 -12.02
CA GLN A 298 0.71 14.73 -12.85
C GLN A 298 0.02 14.33 -14.16
N ALA A 299 0.48 13.25 -14.83
CA ALA A 299 -0.20 12.73 -16.00
C ALA A 299 -1.63 12.22 -15.67
N LEU A 300 -1.83 11.53 -14.56
CA LEU A 300 -3.18 11.14 -14.09
C LEU A 300 -4.08 12.35 -13.84
N ALA A 301 -3.57 13.41 -13.19
CA ALA A 301 -4.29 14.67 -12.99
C ALA A 301 -4.60 15.43 -14.31
N GLU A 302 -3.84 15.18 -15.38
CA GLU A 302 -4.12 15.66 -16.76
C GLU A 302 -5.07 14.72 -17.56
N GLY A 303 -5.55 13.63 -16.95
CA GLY A 303 -6.36 12.60 -17.64
C GLY A 303 -5.56 11.70 -18.61
N LEU A 304 -4.24 11.64 -18.43
CA LEU A 304 -3.31 10.86 -19.23
C LEU A 304 -2.90 9.57 -18.51
N PHE A 305 -3.81 8.61 -18.51
CA PHE A 305 -3.59 7.27 -17.96
C PHE A 305 -2.43 6.53 -18.63
N PRO A 306 -1.63 5.76 -17.87
CA PRO A 306 -0.71 4.79 -18.47
C PRO A 306 -1.48 3.84 -19.42
N GLU A 307 -1.06 3.74 -20.69
CA GLU A 307 -1.50 2.61 -21.53
C GLU A 307 -0.99 1.33 -20.82
N PRO A 308 -1.84 0.38 -20.42
CA PRO A 308 -1.37 -0.85 -19.78
C PRO A 308 -0.46 -1.61 -20.76
N ASP A 309 0.61 -2.23 -20.24
CA ASP A 309 1.63 -2.97 -21.01
C ASP A 309 1.11 -4.32 -21.57
N ILE A 310 -0.04 -4.26 -22.27
CA ILE A 310 -0.64 -5.35 -23.03
C ILE A 310 0.29 -5.65 -24.21
N PRO A 311 0.92 -6.84 -24.28
CA PRO A 311 1.87 -7.14 -25.34
C PRO A 311 1.23 -7.02 -26.74
N GLU A 312 1.98 -6.53 -27.74
CA GLU A 312 1.46 -6.36 -29.12
C GLU A 312 0.95 -7.69 -29.72
N GLU A 313 1.35 -8.83 -29.14
CA GLU A 313 0.86 -10.17 -29.47
C GLU A 313 -0.58 -10.44 -29.02
N ALA A 314 -1.05 -9.86 -27.90
CA ALA A 314 -2.45 -9.99 -27.46
C ALA A 314 -3.42 -9.28 -28.41
N TYR A 315 -2.97 -8.19 -29.07
CA TYR A 315 -3.71 -7.51 -30.13
C TYR A 315 -3.67 -8.26 -31.49
N ARG A 316 -2.90 -9.36 -31.61
CA ARG A 316 -2.91 -10.20 -32.84
C ARG A 316 -4.08 -11.17 -32.83
N ASN A 317 -5.24 -10.66 -33.20
CA ASN A 317 -6.35 -11.49 -33.66
C ASN A 317 -5.83 -12.55 -34.67
N PRO A 318 -5.97 -13.87 -34.43
CA PRO A 318 -5.39 -14.92 -35.30
C PRO A 318 -5.93 -14.96 -36.74
N ARG A 319 -6.85 -14.07 -37.10
CA ARG A 319 -7.55 -14.00 -38.39
C ARG A 319 -7.50 -12.61 -39.03
N GLY A 320 -6.30 -12.04 -39.17
CA GLY A 320 -5.98 -11.05 -40.22
C GLY A 320 -6.75 -9.72 -40.24
N GLY A 321 -7.43 -9.35 -39.15
CA GLY A 321 -8.24 -8.11 -39.08
C GLY A 321 -7.40 -6.83 -39.14
N ARG A 322 -7.97 -5.78 -39.76
CA ARG A 322 -7.31 -4.46 -39.87
C ARG A 322 -7.22 -3.78 -38.51
N ARG A 323 -6.05 -3.22 -38.16
CA ARG A 323 -5.81 -2.50 -36.89
C ARG A 323 -6.82 -1.36 -36.70
N VAL A 324 -7.56 -1.39 -35.60
CA VAL A 324 -8.31 -0.24 -35.05
C VAL A 324 -7.61 0.20 -33.78
N ARG A 325 -7.02 1.40 -33.78
CA ARG A 325 -6.40 1.99 -32.58
C ARG A 325 -7.40 2.90 -31.89
N MET A 326 -8.20 2.34 -30.98
CA MET A 326 -9.01 3.14 -30.06
C MET A 326 -8.07 3.87 -29.09
N LYS A 327 -7.99 5.20 -29.21
CA LYS A 327 -7.63 6.06 -28.08
C LYS A 327 -8.93 6.36 -27.33
N LYS A 328 -9.18 5.74 -26.18
CA LYS A 328 -10.27 6.13 -25.26
C LYS A 328 -9.88 7.47 -24.62
N ARG A 329 -10.07 8.57 -25.38
CA ARG A 329 -10.14 9.91 -24.79
C ARG A 329 -11.56 10.04 -24.24
N LEU A 330 -11.72 10.16 -22.94
CA LEU A 330 -12.98 10.67 -22.39
C LEU A 330 -13.17 12.09 -22.94
N SER A 331 -14.32 12.33 -23.57
CA SER A 331 -14.58 13.56 -24.32
C SER A 331 -15.24 14.60 -23.41
N GLY A 332 -14.42 15.36 -22.68
CA GLY A 332 -14.92 16.49 -21.90
C GLY A 332 -15.75 17.44 -22.76
N SER A 333 -17.03 17.59 -22.41
CA SER A 333 -17.95 18.47 -23.12
C SER A 333 -17.56 19.93 -22.85
N GLN A 334 -17.27 20.69 -23.91
CA GLN A 334 -16.99 22.12 -23.80
C GLN A 334 -17.72 22.87 -24.91
N LEU A 335 -18.98 23.21 -24.65
CA LEU A 335 -19.83 23.97 -25.55
C LEU A 335 -19.29 25.40 -25.72
N GLN A 336 -18.75 25.69 -26.92
CA GLN A 336 -18.47 27.07 -27.35
C GLN A 336 -19.70 27.63 -28.09
N ASP A 337 -20.47 28.48 -27.44
CA ASP A 337 -21.51 29.26 -28.11
C ASP A 337 -20.89 30.30 -29.07
N LYS A 338 -21.53 30.51 -30.24
CA LYS A 338 -21.05 31.40 -31.32
C LYS A 338 -22.15 32.06 -32.14
N THR A 339 -22.45 33.31 -31.79
CA THR A 339 -22.95 34.35 -32.71
C THR A 339 -22.15 35.65 -32.48
N GLY A 340 -21.87 36.52 -33.46
CA GLY A 340 -22.19 36.51 -34.89
C GLY A 340 -21.12 37.25 -35.74
N ARG A 341 -21.44 37.57 -37.01
CA ARG A 341 -20.49 38.13 -38.01
C ARG A 341 -20.39 39.67 -37.99
N HIS A 342 -19.25 40.20 -38.48
CA HIS A 342 -19.09 41.14 -39.63
C HIS A 342 -17.72 41.86 -39.54
N ALA A 343 -17.07 42.42 -40.58
CA ALA A 343 -16.84 42.09 -42.01
C ALA A 343 -15.94 43.22 -42.62
N LYS A 344 -15.17 42.93 -43.71
CA LYS A 344 -14.27 43.80 -44.56
C LYS A 344 -12.75 43.61 -44.35
N GLU A 345 -11.96 43.25 -45.38
CA GLU A 345 -11.40 44.01 -46.55
C GLU A 345 -10.36 45.08 -46.13
N ALA A 346 -9.19 45.27 -46.77
CA ALA A 346 -8.34 44.51 -47.73
C ALA A 346 -6.93 45.20 -47.76
N LEU A 347 -5.80 44.59 -48.18
CA LEU A 347 -5.25 44.57 -49.57
C LEU A 347 -3.82 43.93 -49.62
N HIS A 348 -3.24 43.83 -50.83
CA HIS A 348 -2.02 43.07 -51.20
C HIS A 348 -0.66 43.80 -51.09
N SER A 349 0.43 43.03 -50.86
CA SER A 349 1.70 43.01 -51.65
C SER A 349 2.71 42.06 -50.94
N ASP A 350 3.18 40.89 -51.42
CA ASP A 350 3.58 40.34 -52.74
C ASP A 350 5.09 40.46 -53.08
N SER A 351 5.59 39.43 -53.77
CA SER A 351 6.89 39.27 -54.46
C SER A 351 8.20 39.05 -53.67
N SER A 352 8.64 37.78 -53.70
CA SER A 352 10.07 37.38 -53.63
C SER A 352 10.81 37.78 -54.92
N PRO A 353 12.16 37.66 -54.96
CA PRO A 353 12.72 36.66 -55.88
C PRO A 353 13.93 35.89 -55.31
N GLY A 354 14.34 34.79 -55.97
CA GLY A 354 15.55 34.02 -55.62
C GLY A 354 16.37 33.60 -56.85
N SER A 355 17.64 33.23 -56.66
CA SER A 355 18.49 32.74 -57.76
C SER A 355 19.59 31.72 -57.35
N THR A 356 19.33 30.47 -57.76
CA THR A 356 20.20 29.49 -58.43
C THR A 356 21.70 29.22 -58.08
N ARG A 357 22.00 27.91 -57.93
CA ARG A 357 23.13 27.13 -58.54
C ARG A 357 24.62 27.51 -58.26
N ARG A 358 25.41 26.55 -57.69
CA ARG A 358 26.31 25.61 -58.43
C ARG A 358 27.05 24.57 -57.53
N ARG A 359 27.92 23.72 -58.12
CA ARG A 359 28.48 22.46 -57.57
C ARG A 359 29.84 22.07 -58.21
N ARG A 360 30.91 21.82 -57.42
CA ARG A 360 32.19 21.06 -57.66
C ARG A 360 33.12 21.31 -56.43
N GLN A 361 34.01 20.44 -55.89
CA GLN A 361 35.16 19.66 -56.42
C GLN A 361 36.32 20.55 -56.94
N GLN A 362 37.63 20.30 -56.70
CA GLN A 362 38.35 19.08 -56.26
C GLN A 362 39.77 19.35 -55.65
N ARG A 363 40.27 18.37 -54.86
CA ARG A 363 41.64 17.96 -54.39
C ARG A 363 42.97 18.56 -54.93
N ALA A 364 44.00 18.58 -54.06
CA ALA A 364 45.40 18.04 -54.18
C ALA A 364 46.35 18.72 -53.13
N GLY A 365 47.46 18.16 -52.62
CA GLY A 365 48.05 16.80 -52.64
C GLY A 365 49.49 16.77 -52.04
N GLY A 366 49.97 15.62 -51.53
CA GLY A 366 51.41 15.31 -51.33
C GLY A 366 51.74 14.33 -50.18
N ASP A 367 52.54 13.27 -50.46
CA ASP A 367 52.95 12.14 -49.58
C ASP A 367 54.14 11.39 -50.28
N PRO A 368 54.74 10.24 -49.87
CA PRO A 368 54.70 9.46 -48.61
C PRO A 368 56.12 9.45 -47.93
N PRO A 369 56.92 8.37 -47.61
CA PRO A 369 56.90 6.91 -47.90
C PRO A 369 56.89 5.98 -46.65
N VAL A 370 57.16 4.67 -46.82
CA VAL A 370 57.20 3.60 -45.76
C VAL A 370 58.24 2.51 -46.10
N PRO A 371 58.65 1.62 -45.17
CA PRO A 371 58.22 0.19 -45.21
C PRO A 371 57.79 -0.39 -43.83
N ARG A 372 56.78 -1.28 -43.67
CA ARG A 372 56.62 -2.73 -44.03
C ARG A 372 57.38 -3.70 -43.05
N GLU A 373 56.93 -4.90 -42.63
CA GLU A 373 55.98 -5.91 -43.17
C GLU A 373 55.08 -6.67 -42.12
N ARG A 374 54.44 -7.78 -42.54
CA ARG A 374 53.59 -8.80 -41.85
C ARG A 374 54.19 -10.22 -42.14
N PRO A 375 53.60 -11.42 -41.85
CA PRO A 375 52.32 -11.84 -41.21
C PRO A 375 52.56 -12.76 -39.96
N GLY A 376 51.64 -13.56 -39.38
CA GLY A 376 50.19 -13.79 -39.56
C GLY A 376 49.80 -15.19 -40.09
N GLY A 377 48.85 -15.91 -39.45
CA GLY A 377 48.35 -17.23 -39.88
C GLY A 377 47.13 -17.78 -39.09
N HIS A 378 46.39 -18.74 -39.67
CA HIS A 378 45.08 -19.25 -39.17
C HIS A 378 45.17 -20.43 -38.17
N GLY A 379 44.12 -20.60 -37.35
CA GLY A 379 43.52 -21.93 -37.10
C GLY A 379 43.29 -22.33 -35.62
N GLY A 380 42.23 -23.13 -35.39
CA GLY A 380 42.03 -23.86 -34.11
C GLY A 380 40.59 -23.83 -33.56
N ARG A 381 39.92 -24.99 -33.54
CA ARG A 381 38.68 -25.22 -32.75
C ARG A 381 39.08 -25.78 -31.37
N GLY A 382 38.32 -25.50 -30.31
CA GLY A 382 38.38 -26.34 -29.11
C GLY A 382 37.85 -25.71 -27.81
N ALA A 383 36.66 -26.13 -27.40
CA ALA A 383 36.30 -26.19 -25.98
C ALA A 383 36.48 -27.64 -25.50
N PRO A 384 36.84 -27.85 -24.22
CA PRO A 384 35.94 -28.67 -23.41
C PRO A 384 35.79 -28.22 -21.95
N ARG A 385 34.65 -28.58 -21.35
CA ARG A 385 34.39 -28.49 -19.90
C ARG A 385 35.39 -29.34 -19.09
N ARG A 386 35.71 -28.91 -17.87
CA ARG A 386 35.98 -29.82 -16.73
C ARG A 386 35.28 -29.34 -15.46
N GLN A 387 34.70 -30.29 -14.73
CA GLN A 387 34.11 -30.12 -13.39
C GLN A 387 34.81 -31.08 -12.39
N ARG A 388 34.51 -30.85 -11.10
CA ARG A 388 34.68 -31.75 -9.92
C ARG A 388 36.00 -31.63 -9.14
N ARG A 389 35.88 -30.98 -7.96
CA ARG A 389 35.95 -31.52 -6.57
C ARG A 389 36.95 -32.67 -6.27
N PRO A 390 37.35 -32.87 -5.00
CA PRO A 390 37.65 -31.91 -3.92
C PRO A 390 39.02 -32.24 -3.25
N ARG A 391 39.39 -31.62 -2.11
CA ARG A 391 40.47 -32.11 -1.22
C ARG A 391 40.07 -32.04 0.26
N VAL A 392 40.58 -32.98 1.05
CA VAL A 392 40.27 -33.17 2.48
C VAL A 392 41.55 -33.50 3.26
N GLY A 393 41.74 -32.83 4.40
CA GLY A 393 42.26 -33.45 5.64
C GLY A 393 43.77 -33.54 5.90
N ALA A 394 44.27 -32.64 6.75
CA ALA A 394 45.25 -32.92 7.83
C ALA A 394 45.14 -31.77 8.86
N LYS A 395 44.52 -31.94 10.04
CA LYS A 395 44.96 -32.63 11.28
C LYS A 395 46.21 -32.02 11.94
N ALA A 396 45.97 -31.33 13.06
CA ALA A 396 46.91 -31.12 14.15
C ALA A 396 46.23 -31.46 15.51
N LYS A 397 47.03 -31.71 16.54
CA LYS A 397 46.71 -32.12 17.94
C LYS A 397 47.59 -31.25 18.87
N ILE A 398 47.37 -31.03 20.17
CA ILE A 398 46.29 -31.31 21.15
C ILE A 398 46.50 -30.36 22.36
N ALA A 399 45.45 -30.06 23.14
CA ALA A 399 45.41 -29.80 24.62
C ALA A 399 44.50 -28.60 25.02
N GLY A 400 43.76 -28.60 26.14
CA GLY A 400 43.41 -29.77 26.98
C GLY A 400 43.14 -29.57 28.48
N CYS A 401 42.04 -28.89 28.88
CA CYS A 401 41.40 -28.99 30.22
C CYS A 401 39.94 -28.53 30.09
N GLN A 402 38.90 -29.39 30.22
CA GLN A 402 38.31 -30.01 31.43
C GLN A 402 37.20 -29.16 32.10
N GLU A 403 35.94 -29.59 31.90
CA GLU A 403 34.74 -29.11 32.60
C GLU A 403 34.38 -30.01 33.81
N PRO A 404 33.75 -29.48 34.87
CA PRO A 404 33.31 -30.28 36.03
C PRO A 404 31.97 -30.99 35.78
N LYS A 405 31.88 -32.27 36.18
CA LYS A 405 30.65 -33.08 36.05
C LYS A 405 29.64 -32.83 37.17
N ALA A 406 28.35 -32.81 36.81
CA ALA A 406 27.24 -32.74 37.75
C ALA A 406 27.17 -33.94 38.71
N LYS A 407 26.73 -33.71 39.96
CA LYS A 407 26.46 -34.75 40.96
C LYS A 407 24.96 -34.82 41.28
N ARG A 408 24.28 -35.90 40.85
CA ARG A 408 23.00 -36.32 41.44
C ARG A 408 23.24 -36.75 42.90
N LYS A 409 22.46 -36.24 43.85
CA LYS A 409 22.27 -36.89 45.17
C LYS A 409 21.04 -37.79 45.12
N ARG A 410 21.13 -38.97 45.74
CA ARG A 410 19.98 -39.81 46.09
C ARG A 410 19.54 -39.47 47.52
N THR A 411 18.25 -39.54 47.79
CA THR A 411 17.71 -39.68 49.14
C THR A 411 17.77 -41.16 49.58
N PRO A 412 18.05 -41.45 50.85
CA PRO A 412 17.65 -42.69 51.50
C PRO A 412 16.27 -42.53 52.17
N GLU A 413 15.53 -43.62 52.30
CA GLU A 413 14.35 -43.69 53.17
C GLU A 413 14.76 -43.82 54.64
N GLY A 414 13.90 -43.41 55.56
CA GLY A 414 14.10 -43.53 57.00
C GLY A 414 12.76 -43.67 57.71
N GLN A 415 12.59 -44.75 58.46
CA GLN A 415 11.31 -45.12 59.09
C GLN A 415 10.99 -44.27 60.31
N LYS A 416 9.72 -43.87 60.46
CA LYS A 416 9.02 -43.84 61.74
C LYS A 416 7.51 -43.90 61.55
#